data_AF-A0A355A3E6-F1
#
_entry.id   AF-A0A355A3E6-F1
#
_cell.length_a   1.000
_cell.length_b   1.000
_cell.length_c   1.000
_cell.angle_alpha   90.00
_cell.angle_beta   90.00
_cell.angle_gamma   90.00
#
_symmetry.space_group_name_H-M   'P 1'
#
loop_
_entity.id
_entity.type
_entity.pdbx_description
1 polymer ?
#
loop_
_entity_poly.entity_id
_entity_poly.type
_entity_poly.pdbx_seq_one_letter_code
_entity_poly.pdbx_strand_id
1 'polypeptide(L)'
;MNALFGLDQNYTNLLEERFNEKKGITAAREKELCSIFNDSLSEEEEIALKYLYAYMPLNDLGDHDGKFFLSHVRKILEVRCKTPWGAKIPGRLFLHFVLPIRVNNENLEIYCDTFFDELFDRVKDLSMCDAILEINHWCHEKATYVGSDIRTISPLTLMKNGLGRCGEESVFTTAALRSLCIPARQCYTPRWAHCDSNHAWVEAWADGEWYFLGACEPEPKLNMGWFTSPAYRAMLVNTRVPGHYTGAEEVTLSDKWHTEINLLKGYTSIKKITVKVVDTVGKAVEKANVYFELYNTAEFFPIAKLTTDCRGEASLTTGFGDLLIHGFKDECWGEEKVRISDVDYVKISISQHVPETKVEEFDMAPPPERNLPTVSVT
;
A
#
# COMPACT_ATOMS: atom_id res chain seq x y z
N MET A 1 -3.60 -22.07 -24.50
CA MET A 1 -4.24 -20.80 -24.12
C MET A 1 -3.32 -20.13 -23.13
N ASN A 2 -2.78 -18.95 -23.45
CA ASN A 2 -2.11 -18.15 -22.41
C ASN A 2 -3.17 -17.77 -21.39
N ALA A 3 -2.90 -17.97 -20.10
CA ALA A 3 -3.87 -17.63 -19.08
C ALA A 3 -4.10 -16.12 -19.05
N LEU A 4 -5.36 -15.70 -19.03
CA LEU A 4 -5.73 -14.29 -19.03
C LEU A 4 -5.16 -13.59 -17.79
N PHE A 5 -4.59 -12.41 -18.00
CA PHE A 5 -3.80 -11.68 -16.98
C PHE A 5 -2.66 -12.47 -16.32
N GLY A 6 -2.23 -13.61 -16.88
CA GLY A 6 -1.21 -14.46 -16.27
C GLY A 6 -1.64 -15.11 -14.96
N LEU A 7 -2.94 -15.29 -14.75
CA LEU A 7 -3.50 -15.99 -13.58
C LEU A 7 -3.38 -17.50 -13.77
N ASP A 8 -2.80 -18.22 -12.80
CA ASP A 8 -2.86 -19.68 -12.81
C ASP A 8 -4.23 -20.18 -12.33
N GLN A 9 -4.48 -21.49 -12.50
CA GLN A 9 -5.76 -22.10 -12.13
C GLN A 9 -6.07 -21.96 -10.63
N ASN A 10 -5.05 -21.97 -9.76
CA ASN A 10 -5.25 -21.83 -8.32
C ASN A 10 -5.74 -20.41 -8.00
N TYR A 11 -5.13 -19.40 -8.61
CA TYR A 11 -5.55 -18.01 -8.45
C TYR A 11 -6.94 -17.78 -9.03
N THR A 12 -7.26 -18.33 -10.20
CA THR A 12 -8.61 -18.22 -10.78
C THR A 12 -9.66 -18.85 -9.86
N ASN A 13 -9.39 -20.02 -9.28
CA ASN A 13 -10.30 -20.65 -8.32
C ASN A 13 -10.48 -19.80 -7.05
N LEU A 14 -9.39 -19.24 -6.52
CA LEU A 14 -9.44 -18.35 -5.35
C LEU A 14 -10.23 -17.07 -5.65
N LEU A 15 -10.06 -16.50 -6.84
CA LEU A 15 -10.80 -15.33 -7.29
C LEU A 15 -12.30 -15.62 -7.33
N GLU A 16 -12.71 -16.75 -7.93
CA GLU A 16 -14.10 -17.18 -7.97
C GLU A 16 -14.68 -17.42 -6.56
N GLU A 17 -13.92 -18.05 -5.66
CA GLU A 17 -14.33 -18.22 -4.26
C GLU A 17 -14.60 -16.85 -3.59
N ARG A 18 -13.66 -15.91 -3.73
CA ARG A 18 -13.75 -14.58 -3.10
C ARG A 18 -14.87 -13.74 -3.70
N PHE A 19 -15.05 -13.81 -5.02
CA PHE A 19 -16.17 -13.17 -5.72
C PHE A 19 -17.52 -13.70 -5.21
N ASN A 20 -17.69 -15.02 -5.16
CA ASN A 20 -18.95 -15.64 -4.69
C ASN A 20 -19.23 -15.31 -3.22
N GLU A 21 -18.21 -15.27 -2.38
CA GLU A 21 -18.36 -14.85 -0.99
C GLU A 21 -18.82 -13.38 -0.89
N LYS A 22 -18.17 -12.47 -1.63
CA LYS A 22 -18.58 -11.07 -1.65
C LYS A 22 -20.00 -10.90 -2.18
N LYS A 23 -20.37 -11.65 -3.22
CA LYS A 23 -21.72 -11.70 -3.76
C LYS A 23 -22.73 -12.15 -2.70
N GLY A 24 -22.39 -13.15 -1.89
CA GLY A 24 -23.20 -13.58 -0.74
C GLY A 24 -23.39 -12.48 0.31
N ILE A 25 -22.33 -11.75 0.67
CA ILE A 25 -22.38 -10.63 1.63
C ILE A 25 -23.26 -9.49 1.08
N THR A 26 -23.23 -9.25 -0.22
CA THR A 26 -23.94 -8.15 -0.90
C THR A 26 -25.25 -8.59 -1.56
N ALA A 27 -25.81 -9.73 -1.17
CA ALA A 27 -27.00 -10.32 -1.81
C ALA A 27 -28.21 -9.37 -1.84
N ALA A 28 -28.35 -8.48 -0.85
CA ALA A 28 -29.42 -7.48 -0.83
C ALA A 28 -29.36 -6.48 -2.01
N ARG A 29 -28.21 -6.35 -2.67
CA ARG A 29 -27.98 -5.51 -3.86
C ARG A 29 -27.58 -6.35 -5.09
N GLU A 30 -27.92 -7.64 -5.12
CA GLU A 30 -27.53 -8.53 -6.22
C GLU A 30 -28.01 -8.02 -7.57
N LYS A 31 -29.21 -7.43 -7.65
CA LYS A 31 -29.74 -6.89 -8.91
C LYS A 31 -28.92 -5.69 -9.40
N GLU A 32 -28.58 -4.76 -8.50
CA GLU A 32 -27.82 -3.54 -8.81
C GLU A 32 -26.37 -3.87 -9.18
N LEU A 33 -25.76 -4.85 -8.51
CA LEU A 33 -24.35 -5.18 -8.69
C LEU A 33 -24.11 -6.24 -9.78
N CYS A 34 -24.97 -7.27 -9.87
CA CYS A 34 -24.68 -8.47 -10.66
C CYS A 34 -25.51 -8.59 -11.94
N SER A 35 -26.53 -7.74 -12.17
CA SER A 35 -27.30 -7.79 -13.42
C SER A 35 -26.43 -7.62 -14.67
N ILE A 36 -25.32 -6.88 -14.55
CA ILE A 36 -24.34 -6.68 -15.61
C ILE A 36 -23.68 -7.97 -16.11
N PHE A 37 -23.57 -9.02 -15.29
CA PHE A 37 -23.02 -10.30 -15.76
C PHE A 37 -23.94 -11.04 -16.73
N ASN A 38 -25.18 -10.58 -16.93
CA ASN A 38 -26.08 -11.11 -17.96
C ASN A 38 -25.90 -10.42 -19.32
N ASP A 39 -25.16 -9.30 -19.36
CA ASP A 39 -24.83 -8.64 -20.62
C ASP A 39 -23.68 -9.37 -21.33
N SER A 40 -23.45 -9.04 -22.60
CA SER A 40 -22.30 -9.57 -23.34
C SER A 40 -21.00 -8.95 -22.83
N LEU A 41 -20.30 -9.67 -21.95
CA LEU A 41 -18.95 -9.32 -21.50
C LEU A 41 -17.89 -10.14 -22.26
N SER A 42 -16.77 -9.51 -22.57
CA SER A 42 -15.54 -10.23 -22.92
C SER A 42 -14.97 -10.93 -21.69
N GLU A 43 -14.13 -11.95 -21.92
CA GLU A 43 -13.46 -12.69 -20.85
C GLU A 43 -12.58 -11.76 -19.98
N GLU A 44 -11.94 -10.74 -20.58
CA GLU A 44 -11.15 -9.75 -19.85
C GLU A 44 -12.01 -8.86 -18.95
N GLU A 45 -13.15 -8.38 -19.46
CA GLU A 45 -14.09 -7.59 -18.68
C GLU A 45 -14.65 -8.38 -17.51
N GLU A 46 -15.04 -9.64 -17.74
CA GLU A 46 -15.61 -10.49 -16.70
C GLU A 46 -14.60 -10.75 -15.56
N ILE A 47 -13.36 -11.14 -15.91
CA ILE A 47 -12.32 -11.41 -14.91
C ILE A 47 -11.93 -10.14 -14.16
N ALA A 48 -11.76 -9.00 -14.85
CA ALA A 48 -11.43 -7.73 -14.20
C ALA A 48 -12.56 -7.26 -13.26
N LEU A 49 -13.82 -7.39 -13.67
CA LEU A 49 -14.97 -7.00 -12.85
C LEU A 49 -15.11 -7.91 -11.61
N LYS A 50 -14.94 -9.23 -11.78
CA LYS A 50 -14.90 -10.19 -10.66
C LYS A 50 -13.77 -9.86 -9.70
N TYR A 51 -12.59 -9.50 -10.21
CA TYR A 51 -11.44 -9.09 -9.41
C TYR A 51 -11.74 -7.88 -8.54
N LEU A 52 -12.34 -6.82 -9.13
CA LEU A 52 -12.78 -5.66 -8.37
C LEU A 52 -13.75 -6.07 -7.27
N TYR A 53 -14.81 -6.82 -7.58
CA TYR A 53 -15.82 -7.19 -6.58
C TYR A 53 -15.23 -8.05 -5.46
N ALA A 54 -14.37 -9.02 -5.80
CA ALA A 54 -13.75 -9.90 -4.82
C ALA A 54 -12.98 -9.13 -3.72
N TYR A 55 -12.31 -8.03 -4.10
CA TYR A 55 -11.32 -7.39 -3.23
C TYR A 55 -11.60 -5.93 -2.86
N MET A 56 -12.63 -5.31 -3.43
CA MET A 56 -13.04 -3.97 -3.02
C MET A 56 -13.69 -3.97 -1.61
N PRO A 57 -13.54 -2.85 -0.88
CA PRO A 57 -14.29 -2.58 0.35
C PRO A 57 -15.81 -2.69 0.17
N LEU A 58 -16.50 -3.02 1.27
CA LEU A 58 -17.96 -3.21 1.24
C LEU A 58 -18.73 -1.91 1.01
N ASN A 59 -18.20 -0.76 1.46
CA ASN A 59 -18.83 0.54 1.22
C ASN A 59 -18.87 0.86 -0.28
N ASP A 60 -17.83 0.52 -1.04
CA ASP A 60 -17.82 0.75 -2.50
C ASP A 60 -18.95 -0.01 -3.19
N LEU A 61 -19.15 -1.28 -2.81
CA LEU A 61 -20.26 -2.12 -3.27
C LEU A 61 -21.61 -1.71 -2.68
N GLY A 62 -21.64 -0.81 -1.70
CA GLY A 62 -22.86 -0.21 -1.15
C GLY A 62 -23.25 1.10 -1.85
N ASP A 63 -22.25 1.87 -2.28
CA ASP A 63 -22.42 3.23 -2.82
C ASP A 63 -22.62 3.25 -4.34
N HIS A 64 -22.10 2.24 -5.07
CA HIS A 64 -22.12 2.18 -6.54
C HIS A 64 -22.81 0.92 -7.09
N ASP A 65 -23.07 0.88 -8.39
CA ASP A 65 -23.73 -0.24 -9.08
C ASP A 65 -22.80 -0.91 -10.10
N GLY A 66 -23.24 -2.01 -10.72
CA GLY A 66 -22.40 -2.74 -11.67
C GLY A 66 -22.07 -1.99 -12.95
N LYS A 67 -22.87 -0.99 -13.34
CA LYS A 67 -22.57 -0.15 -14.51
C LYS A 67 -21.40 0.78 -14.22
N PHE A 68 -21.34 1.34 -13.02
CA PHE A 68 -20.21 2.16 -12.57
C PHE A 68 -18.88 1.40 -12.61
N PHE A 69 -18.85 0.16 -12.11
CA PHE A 69 -17.61 -0.63 -12.12
C PHE A 69 -17.24 -1.11 -13.51
N LEU A 70 -18.20 -1.52 -14.33
CA LEU A 70 -17.94 -1.93 -15.70
C LEU A 70 -17.43 -0.78 -16.57
N SER A 71 -17.98 0.43 -16.43
CA SER A 71 -17.49 1.57 -17.21
C SER A 71 -16.02 1.87 -16.92
N HIS A 72 -15.60 1.76 -15.65
CA HIS A 72 -14.19 1.83 -15.27
C HIS A 72 -13.36 0.72 -15.91
N VAL A 73 -13.80 -0.55 -15.81
CA VAL A 73 -13.10 -1.70 -16.40
C VAL A 73 -12.88 -1.50 -17.90
N ARG A 74 -13.94 -1.13 -18.62
CA ARG A 74 -13.90 -0.84 -20.07
C ARG A 74 -12.91 0.26 -20.40
N LYS A 75 -12.98 1.38 -19.68
CA LYS A 75 -12.08 2.51 -19.90
C LYS A 75 -10.63 2.10 -19.69
N ILE A 76 -10.30 1.43 -18.59
CA ILE A 76 -8.91 1.04 -18.30
C ILE A 76 -8.39 0.00 -19.31
N LEU A 77 -9.22 -0.94 -19.78
CA LEU A 77 -8.84 -1.86 -20.85
C LEU A 77 -8.61 -1.14 -22.18
N GLU A 78 -9.45 -0.15 -22.51
CA GLU A 78 -9.25 0.72 -23.68
C GLU A 78 -7.94 1.50 -23.61
N VAL A 79 -7.65 2.13 -22.47
CA VAL A 79 -6.39 2.86 -22.22
C VAL A 79 -5.19 1.93 -22.34
N ARG A 80 -5.28 0.70 -21.83
CA ARG A 80 -4.23 -0.31 -21.99
C ARG A 80 -3.90 -0.60 -23.46
N CYS A 81 -4.90 -0.56 -24.35
CA CYS A 81 -4.67 -0.74 -25.79
C CYS A 81 -4.11 0.51 -26.48
N LYS A 82 -4.37 1.71 -25.94
CA LYS A 82 -3.97 3.00 -26.54
C LYS A 82 -2.58 3.48 -26.10
N THR A 83 -2.15 3.11 -24.90
CA THR A 83 -0.89 3.60 -24.32
C THR A 83 0.32 2.81 -24.86
N PRO A 84 1.47 3.47 -25.13
CA PRO A 84 2.65 2.81 -25.70
C PRO A 84 3.21 1.65 -24.87
N TRP A 85 2.98 1.68 -23.55
CA TRP A 85 3.45 0.68 -22.58
C TRP A 85 2.39 -0.35 -22.21
N GLY A 86 1.12 -0.19 -22.58
CA GLY A 86 0.05 -1.04 -22.05
C GLY A 86 0.20 -2.54 -22.38
N ALA A 87 0.82 -2.86 -23.52
CA ALA A 87 1.16 -4.23 -23.90
C ALA A 87 2.36 -4.82 -23.13
N LYS A 88 3.22 -3.97 -22.55
CA LYS A 88 4.39 -4.40 -21.75
C LYS A 88 4.02 -4.78 -20.32
N ILE A 89 2.85 -4.37 -19.84
CA ILE A 89 2.45 -4.53 -18.45
C ILE A 89 2.05 -5.98 -18.18
N PRO A 90 2.71 -6.66 -17.24
CA PRO A 90 2.31 -8.00 -16.82
C PRO A 90 0.88 -8.00 -16.27
N GLY A 91 0.09 -9.02 -16.63
CA GLY A 91 -1.33 -9.06 -16.26
C GLY A 91 -1.59 -9.02 -14.75
N ARG A 92 -0.78 -9.71 -13.93
CA ARG A 92 -0.88 -9.60 -12.46
C ARG A 92 -0.61 -8.18 -11.97
N LEU A 93 0.38 -7.51 -12.55
CA LEU A 93 0.72 -6.13 -12.20
C LEU A 93 -0.44 -5.18 -12.55
N PHE A 94 -1.07 -5.39 -13.71
CA PHE A 94 -2.28 -4.65 -14.10
C PHE A 94 -3.42 -4.84 -13.09
N LEU A 95 -3.72 -6.08 -12.69
CA LEU A 95 -4.82 -6.37 -11.75
C LEU A 95 -4.60 -5.74 -10.36
N HIS A 96 -3.37 -5.74 -9.85
CA HIS A 96 -3.06 -5.23 -8.51
C HIS A 96 -2.79 -3.72 -8.46
N PHE A 97 -2.28 -3.12 -9.54
CA PHE A 97 -1.72 -1.75 -9.48
C PHE A 97 -2.18 -0.81 -10.59
N VAL A 98 -3.05 -1.26 -11.52
CA VAL A 98 -3.70 -0.40 -12.53
C VAL A 98 -5.22 -0.44 -12.36
N LEU A 99 -5.78 -1.65 -12.37
CA LEU A 99 -7.23 -1.88 -12.32
C LEU A 99 -7.93 -1.30 -11.09
N PRO A 100 -7.39 -1.36 -9.85
CA PRO A 100 -8.12 -0.89 -8.68
C PRO A 100 -8.43 0.61 -8.75
N ILE A 101 -9.72 0.94 -8.63
CA ILE A 101 -10.23 2.33 -8.65
C ILE A 101 -9.73 3.08 -7.42
N ARG A 102 -9.92 2.45 -6.25
CA ARG A 102 -9.55 2.96 -4.94
C ARG A 102 -8.04 2.88 -4.74
N VAL A 103 -7.48 3.93 -4.15
CA VAL A 103 -6.09 3.99 -3.71
C VAL A 103 -6.02 3.89 -2.19
N ASN A 104 -6.84 4.64 -1.45
CA ASN A 104 -6.85 4.67 0.02
C ASN A 104 -8.31 4.74 0.57
N ASN A 105 -8.64 5.74 1.38
CA ASN A 105 -9.93 5.89 2.07
C ASN A 105 -10.84 6.96 1.45
N GLU A 106 -10.55 7.39 0.22
CA GLU A 106 -11.29 8.43 -0.50
C GLU A 106 -12.69 8.03 -0.95
N ASN A 107 -13.54 8.99 -1.33
CA ASN A 107 -14.77 8.65 -2.03
C ASN A 107 -14.46 8.15 -3.44
N LEU A 108 -15.19 7.13 -3.93
CA LEU A 108 -14.99 6.65 -5.29
C LEU A 108 -15.64 7.57 -6.31
N GLU A 109 -14.87 7.89 -7.35
CA GLU A 109 -15.32 8.64 -8.52
C GLU A 109 -14.63 8.08 -9.78
N ILE A 110 -15.31 8.13 -10.92
CA ILE A 110 -14.69 7.77 -12.21
C ILE A 110 -13.86 8.96 -12.68
N TYR A 111 -12.56 8.91 -12.40
CA TYR A 111 -11.59 9.94 -12.81
C TYR A 111 -10.91 9.64 -14.15
N CYS A 112 -10.95 8.38 -14.60
CA CYS A 112 -10.09 7.91 -15.69
C CYS A 112 -10.33 8.63 -17.03
N ASP A 113 -11.58 8.98 -17.35
CA ASP A 113 -11.88 9.72 -18.58
C ASP A 113 -11.25 11.12 -18.55
N THR A 114 -11.55 11.89 -17.50
CA THR A 114 -11.03 13.24 -17.33
C THR A 114 -9.51 13.30 -17.34
N PHE A 115 -8.86 12.37 -16.63
CA PHE A 115 -7.40 12.36 -16.55
C PHE A 115 -6.76 11.90 -17.87
N PHE A 116 -7.32 10.88 -18.51
CA PHE A 116 -6.83 10.43 -19.82
C PHE A 116 -6.90 11.55 -20.86
N ASP A 117 -8.01 12.30 -20.90
CA ASP A 117 -8.21 13.38 -21.86
C ASP A 117 -7.23 14.55 -21.65
N GLU A 118 -6.84 14.85 -20.40
CA GLU A 118 -5.85 15.91 -20.12
C GLU A 118 -4.39 15.47 -20.30
N LEU A 119 -4.08 14.18 -20.12
CA LEU A 119 -2.70 13.69 -20.02
C LEU A 119 -2.22 12.93 -21.26
N PHE A 120 -3.09 12.21 -21.99
CA PHE A 120 -2.64 11.28 -23.03
C PHE A 120 -1.79 11.96 -24.10
N ASP A 121 -2.20 13.13 -24.58
CA ASP A 121 -1.45 13.88 -25.59
C ASP A 121 -0.11 14.43 -25.06
N ARG A 122 0.06 14.61 -23.75
CA ARG A 122 1.33 15.02 -23.13
C ARG A 122 2.35 13.87 -23.10
N VAL A 123 1.88 12.62 -23.01
CA VAL A 123 2.76 11.47 -22.68
C VAL A 123 2.88 10.40 -23.76
N LYS A 124 2.02 10.38 -24.77
CA LYS A 124 1.97 9.31 -25.78
C LYS A 124 3.27 9.08 -26.56
N ASP A 125 4.12 10.10 -26.67
CA ASP A 125 5.39 10.05 -27.40
C ASP A 125 6.61 9.93 -26.46
N LEU A 126 6.38 9.78 -25.15
CA LEU A 126 7.41 9.70 -24.12
C LEU A 126 7.78 8.25 -23.76
N SER A 127 8.97 8.08 -23.16
CA SER A 127 9.29 6.84 -22.46
C SER A 127 8.37 6.67 -21.25
N MET A 128 8.25 5.45 -20.70
CA MET A 128 7.40 5.22 -19.54
C MET A 128 7.90 6.01 -18.31
N CYS A 129 9.21 6.15 -18.14
CA CYS A 129 9.80 6.98 -17.08
C CYS A 129 9.51 8.48 -17.28
N ASP A 130 9.69 9.00 -18.50
CA ASP A 130 9.41 10.41 -18.79
C ASP A 130 7.91 10.72 -18.69
N ALA A 131 7.05 9.77 -19.05
CA ALA A 131 5.61 9.87 -18.85
C ALA A 131 5.23 9.95 -17.37
N ILE A 132 5.88 9.18 -16.48
CA ILE A 132 5.66 9.28 -15.03
C ILE A 132 6.02 10.69 -14.53
N LEU A 133 7.17 11.22 -14.95
CA LEU A 133 7.61 12.57 -14.58
C LEU A 133 6.62 13.63 -15.09
N GLU A 134 6.22 13.54 -16.36
CA GLU A 134 5.28 14.47 -16.99
C GLU A 134 3.89 14.44 -16.34
N ILE A 135 3.40 13.25 -15.97
CA ILE A 135 2.15 13.11 -15.20
C ILE A 135 2.29 13.78 -13.84
N ASN A 136 3.44 13.63 -13.16
CA ASN A 136 3.65 14.27 -11.87
C ASN A 136 3.79 15.80 -11.99
N HIS A 137 4.36 16.30 -13.08
CA HIS A 137 4.33 17.73 -13.43
C HIS A 137 2.89 18.23 -13.59
N TRP A 138 2.04 17.51 -14.32
CA TRP A 138 0.60 17.83 -14.38
C TRP A 138 -0.04 17.79 -12.99
N CYS A 139 0.29 16.81 -12.15
CA CYS A 139 -0.26 16.73 -10.80
C CYS A 139 0.09 17.97 -9.96
N HIS A 140 1.34 18.45 -10.07
CA HIS A 140 1.79 19.68 -9.46
C HIS A 140 1.03 20.93 -9.96
N GLU A 141 0.64 20.97 -11.24
CA GLU A 141 -0.20 22.05 -11.77
C GLU A 141 -1.59 22.11 -11.13
N LYS A 142 -2.08 21.00 -10.56
CA LYS A 142 -3.45 20.86 -10.05
C LYS A 142 -3.57 20.94 -8.53
N ALA A 143 -2.52 20.64 -7.78
CA ALA A 143 -2.59 20.48 -6.34
C ALA A 143 -1.45 21.23 -5.62
N THR A 144 -1.75 21.72 -4.43
CA THR A 144 -0.79 22.34 -3.53
C THR A 144 -0.98 21.81 -2.12
N TYR A 145 0.13 21.54 -1.45
CA TYR A 145 0.12 20.97 -0.11
C TYR A 145 -0.54 21.89 0.92
N VAL A 146 -1.52 21.35 1.64
CA VAL A 146 -2.08 21.94 2.87
C VAL A 146 -2.40 20.82 3.88
N GLY A 147 -2.05 21.04 5.14
CA GLY A 147 -2.41 20.11 6.23
C GLY A 147 -3.94 20.02 6.42
N SER A 148 -4.46 18.80 6.52
CA SER A 148 -5.89 18.49 6.67
C SER A 148 -6.11 17.33 7.67
N ASP A 149 -7.37 16.91 7.84
CA ASP A 149 -7.72 15.74 8.66
C ASP A 149 -7.34 14.40 7.98
N ILE A 150 -7.51 13.29 8.68
CA ILE A 150 -7.08 11.95 8.24
C ILE A 150 -7.90 11.36 7.07
N ARG A 151 -9.04 11.98 6.70
CA ARG A 151 -9.84 11.55 5.56
C ARG A 151 -9.20 12.06 4.29
N THR A 152 -9.04 11.19 3.32
CA THR A 152 -8.50 11.56 2.01
C THR A 152 -9.66 11.94 1.10
N ILE A 153 -9.61 13.11 0.47
CA ILE A 153 -10.58 13.48 -0.56
C ILE A 153 -10.29 12.75 -1.87
N SER A 154 -11.29 12.64 -2.73
CA SER A 154 -11.18 11.96 -4.02
C SER A 154 -10.31 12.74 -5.03
N PRO A 155 -9.75 12.06 -6.05
CA PRO A 155 -8.92 12.71 -7.06
C PRO A 155 -9.60 13.90 -7.76
N LEU A 156 -10.89 13.79 -8.13
CA LEU A 156 -11.59 14.90 -8.77
C LEU A 156 -11.93 16.03 -7.78
N THR A 157 -12.11 15.71 -6.49
CA THR A 157 -12.28 16.75 -5.46
C THR A 157 -10.99 17.54 -5.28
N LEU A 158 -9.83 16.85 -5.23
CA LEU A 158 -8.53 17.53 -5.14
C LEU A 158 -8.30 18.42 -6.36
N MET A 159 -8.60 17.93 -7.57
CA MET A 159 -8.46 18.72 -8.79
C MET A 159 -9.35 19.98 -8.80
N LYS A 160 -10.51 19.95 -8.13
CA LYS A 160 -11.44 21.10 -8.05
C LYS A 160 -11.03 22.11 -6.98
N ASN A 161 -10.51 21.67 -5.84
CA ASN A 161 -10.18 22.57 -4.72
C ASN A 161 -8.72 23.02 -4.73
N GLY A 162 -7.82 22.26 -5.35
CA GLY A 162 -6.39 22.49 -5.44
C GLY A 162 -5.59 22.26 -4.14
N LEU A 163 -6.21 21.72 -3.08
CA LEU A 163 -5.61 21.66 -1.75
C LEU A 163 -5.70 20.26 -1.13
N GLY A 164 -4.57 19.68 -0.73
CA GLY A 164 -4.52 18.38 -0.08
C GLY A 164 -3.21 18.15 0.69
N ARG A 165 -3.21 17.24 1.67
CA ARG A 165 -1.97 16.76 2.31
C ARG A 165 -1.33 15.65 1.47
N CYS A 166 -0.19 15.13 1.94
CA CYS A 166 0.54 14.06 1.28
C CYS A 166 -0.33 12.81 0.96
N GLY A 167 -1.36 12.51 1.75
CA GLY A 167 -2.30 11.42 1.47
C GLY A 167 -3.14 11.67 0.21
N GLU A 168 -3.72 12.86 0.09
CA GLU A 168 -4.52 13.32 -1.04
C GLU A 168 -3.68 13.43 -2.30
N GLU A 169 -2.50 14.04 -2.21
CA GLU A 169 -1.58 14.21 -3.33
C GLU A 169 -1.12 12.86 -3.88
N SER A 170 -0.80 11.89 -3.00
CA SER A 170 -0.40 10.55 -3.43
C SER A 170 -1.55 9.69 -3.94
N VAL A 171 -2.78 9.87 -3.43
CA VAL A 171 -3.99 9.27 -4.04
C VAL A 171 -4.21 9.84 -5.45
N PHE A 172 -4.11 11.16 -5.61
CA PHE A 172 -4.30 11.84 -6.89
C PHE A 172 -3.25 11.45 -7.92
N THR A 173 -1.98 11.47 -7.55
CA THR A 173 -0.86 11.08 -8.42
C THR A 173 -0.97 9.60 -8.82
N THR A 174 -1.32 8.71 -7.88
CA THR A 174 -1.57 7.29 -8.19
C THR A 174 -2.73 7.13 -9.17
N ALA A 175 -3.83 7.84 -8.97
CA ALA A 175 -4.99 7.82 -9.87
C ALA A 175 -4.64 8.34 -11.28
N ALA A 176 -3.87 9.44 -11.36
CA ALA A 176 -3.38 9.98 -12.63
C ALA A 176 -2.54 8.95 -13.40
N LEU A 177 -1.57 8.32 -12.74
CA LEU A 177 -0.73 7.27 -13.34
C LEU A 177 -1.58 6.07 -13.81
N ARG A 178 -2.48 5.57 -12.96
CA ARG A 178 -3.35 4.43 -13.31
C ARG A 178 -4.30 4.73 -14.47
N SER A 179 -4.78 5.96 -14.58
CA SER A 179 -5.64 6.40 -15.70
C SER A 179 -4.93 6.35 -17.06
N LEU A 180 -3.60 6.32 -17.06
CA LEU A 180 -2.74 6.17 -18.25
C LEU A 180 -2.13 4.76 -18.31
N CYS A 181 -2.75 3.78 -17.64
CA CYS A 181 -2.27 2.41 -17.55
C CYS A 181 -0.83 2.31 -17.04
N ILE A 182 -0.37 3.18 -16.15
CA ILE A 182 0.94 3.01 -15.48
C ILE A 182 0.68 2.34 -14.12
N PRO A 183 1.27 1.16 -13.84
CA PRO A 183 1.11 0.51 -12.55
C PRO A 183 1.69 1.39 -11.44
N ALA A 184 0.87 1.74 -10.46
CA ALA A 184 1.25 2.66 -9.41
C ALA A 184 0.64 2.27 -8.05
N ARG A 185 1.35 2.61 -6.97
CA ARG A 185 0.91 2.37 -5.59
C ARG A 185 1.27 3.54 -4.69
N GLN A 186 0.34 3.90 -3.80
CA GLN A 186 0.64 4.79 -2.69
C GLN A 186 1.54 4.04 -1.71
N CYS A 187 2.65 4.66 -1.35
CA CYS A 187 3.59 4.18 -0.33
C CYS A 187 3.46 5.06 0.91
N TYR A 188 3.70 4.47 2.07
CA TYR A 188 3.55 5.19 3.32
C TYR A 188 4.57 4.75 4.34
N THR A 189 5.09 5.70 5.11
CA THR A 189 5.68 5.40 6.41
C THR A 189 4.65 5.72 7.50
N PRO A 190 4.21 4.72 8.29
CA PRO A 190 3.14 4.93 9.26
C PRO A 190 3.45 5.99 10.29
N ARG A 191 4.70 6.03 10.75
CA ARG A 191 5.24 7.03 11.66
C ARG A 191 6.73 7.19 11.38
N TRP A 192 7.23 8.41 11.44
CA TRP A 192 8.67 8.64 11.45
C TRP A 192 9.24 8.22 12.81
N ALA A 193 10.42 7.59 12.78
CA ALA A 193 11.14 7.25 14.01
C ALA A 193 11.91 8.46 14.60
N HIS A 194 12.10 9.52 13.81
CA HIS A 194 12.96 10.65 14.14
C HIS A 194 12.20 11.96 14.43
N CYS A 195 10.89 11.99 14.22
CA CYS A 195 10.04 13.14 14.52
C CYS A 195 8.56 12.74 14.57
N ASP A 196 7.73 13.58 15.20
CA ASP A 196 6.28 13.42 15.16
C ASP A 196 5.75 13.79 13.78
N SER A 197 5.21 12.80 13.06
CA SER A 197 4.50 12.88 11.77
C SER A 197 4.58 11.50 11.08
N ASN A 198 4.07 11.46 9.87
CA ASN A 198 4.12 10.36 8.92
C ASN A 198 4.32 10.95 7.51
N HIS A 199 4.39 10.12 6.49
CA HIS A 199 4.43 10.63 5.12
C HIS A 199 3.96 9.59 4.11
N ALA A 200 3.26 10.07 3.07
CA ALA A 200 2.79 9.29 1.93
C ALA A 200 3.40 9.83 0.64
N TRP A 201 3.76 8.94 -0.27
CA TRP A 201 4.26 9.25 -1.60
C TRP A 201 3.84 8.14 -2.58
N VAL A 202 4.42 8.10 -3.78
CA VAL A 202 4.03 7.12 -4.82
C VAL A 202 5.22 6.30 -5.27
N GLU A 203 4.97 5.03 -5.58
CA GLU A 203 5.83 4.24 -6.45
C GLU A 203 5.09 3.94 -7.77
N ALA A 204 5.80 4.06 -8.88
CA ALA A 204 5.34 3.77 -10.22
C ALA A 204 6.27 2.76 -10.89
N TRP A 205 5.71 1.81 -11.63
CA TRP A 205 6.47 0.80 -12.34
C TRP A 205 6.76 1.25 -13.77
N ALA A 206 8.02 1.13 -14.20
CA ALA A 206 8.44 1.37 -15.58
C ALA A 206 9.45 0.31 -16.03
N ASP A 207 9.17 -0.32 -17.17
CA ASP A 207 10.07 -1.22 -17.91
C ASP A 207 10.80 -2.28 -17.04
N GLY A 208 10.14 -2.83 -16.01
CA GLY A 208 10.67 -3.90 -15.16
C GLY A 208 10.93 -3.51 -13.72
N GLU A 209 10.99 -2.22 -13.40
CA GLU A 209 11.43 -1.72 -12.10
C GLU A 209 10.41 -0.76 -11.46
N TRP A 210 10.37 -0.74 -10.13
CA TRP A 210 9.60 0.24 -9.36
C TRP A 210 10.47 1.45 -9.04
N TYR A 211 9.89 2.63 -9.21
CA TYR A 211 10.51 3.91 -8.93
C TYR A 211 9.65 4.71 -7.97
N PHE A 212 10.26 5.33 -6.96
CA PHE A 212 9.54 6.26 -6.08
C PHE A 212 9.59 7.69 -6.62
N LEU A 213 8.57 8.48 -6.27
CA LEU A 213 8.46 9.90 -6.58
C LEU A 213 7.64 10.60 -5.50
N GLY A 214 7.95 11.86 -5.24
CA GLY A 214 7.07 12.75 -4.48
C GLY A 214 5.78 13.02 -5.24
N ALA A 215 4.65 12.98 -4.54
CA ALA A 215 3.35 13.14 -5.15
C ALA A 215 3.04 14.62 -5.36
N CYS A 216 2.70 15.03 -6.58
CA CYS A 216 2.54 16.44 -6.94
C CYS A 216 3.83 17.29 -6.76
N GLU A 217 4.99 16.62 -6.75
CA GLU A 217 6.31 17.23 -6.56
C GLU A 217 7.16 17.00 -7.81
N PRO A 218 7.38 18.03 -8.65
CA PRO A 218 7.95 17.91 -9.99
C PRO A 218 9.48 17.75 -9.97
N GLU A 219 9.96 16.65 -9.39
CA GLU A 219 11.38 16.32 -9.37
C GLU A 219 11.88 15.99 -10.79
N PRO A 220 13.12 16.35 -11.14
CA PRO A 220 13.64 16.18 -12.50
C PRO A 220 13.96 14.72 -12.86
N LYS A 221 14.00 13.81 -11.87
CA LYS A 221 14.33 12.40 -12.03
C LYS A 221 13.49 11.55 -11.08
N LEU A 222 13.22 10.32 -11.48
CA LEU A 222 12.64 9.30 -10.61
C LEU A 222 13.63 8.90 -9.50
N ASN A 223 13.11 8.32 -8.41
CA ASN A 223 13.86 8.03 -7.18
C ASN A 223 14.48 9.29 -6.54
N MET A 224 13.73 10.39 -6.61
CA MET A 224 14.06 11.66 -5.97
C MET A 224 12.81 12.24 -5.30
N GLY A 225 13.02 12.97 -4.21
CA GLY A 225 12.00 13.64 -3.42
C GLY A 225 12.62 14.16 -2.13
N TRP A 226 12.08 15.25 -1.58
CA TRP A 226 12.62 15.86 -0.35
C TRP A 226 12.63 14.89 0.84
N PHE A 227 11.70 13.93 0.87
CA PHE A 227 11.58 12.90 1.91
C PHE A 227 12.62 11.79 1.80
N THR A 228 13.47 11.79 0.77
CA THR A 228 14.48 10.75 0.53
C THR A 228 15.36 10.56 1.78
N SER A 229 15.93 11.64 2.33
CA SER A 229 16.74 11.57 3.56
C SER A 229 15.96 11.05 4.79
N PRO A 230 14.77 11.58 5.11
CA PRO A 230 13.88 10.99 6.11
C PRO A 230 13.59 9.49 5.90
N ALA A 231 13.34 9.05 4.66
CA ALA A 231 13.03 7.66 4.32
C ALA A 231 14.19 6.70 4.58
N TYR A 232 15.45 7.17 4.51
CA TYR A 232 16.60 6.36 4.94
C TYR A 232 16.55 5.97 6.42
N ARG A 233 15.78 6.71 7.21
CA ARG A 233 15.59 6.51 8.66
C ARG A 233 14.21 5.96 9.00
N ALA A 234 13.47 5.47 8.01
CA ALA A 234 12.21 4.77 8.24
C ALA A 234 12.45 3.41 8.91
N MET A 235 11.49 3.00 9.73
CA MET A 235 11.44 1.64 10.31
C MET A 235 10.47 0.74 9.55
N LEU A 236 9.55 1.33 8.78
CA LEU A 236 8.70 0.65 7.82
C LEU A 236 8.31 1.63 6.72
N VAL A 237 8.35 1.15 5.49
CA VAL A 237 7.59 1.72 4.38
C VAL A 237 6.67 0.61 3.91
N ASN A 238 5.37 0.84 3.88
CA ASN A 238 4.41 -0.17 3.45
C ASN A 238 3.40 0.37 2.45
N THR A 239 2.70 -0.56 1.84
CA THR A 239 1.51 -0.30 1.03
C THR A 239 0.50 -1.42 1.21
N ARG A 240 -0.77 -1.11 0.99
CA ARG A 240 -1.86 -2.06 0.98
C ARG A 240 -2.24 -2.38 -0.46
N VAL A 241 -2.15 -3.66 -0.82
CA VAL A 241 -2.48 -4.18 -2.15
C VAL A 241 -3.82 -4.92 -2.08
N PRO A 242 -4.85 -4.52 -2.85
CA PRO A 242 -6.08 -5.29 -2.94
C PRO A 242 -5.79 -6.71 -3.47
N GLY A 243 -6.42 -7.71 -2.87
CA GLY A 243 -6.29 -9.10 -3.29
C GLY A 243 -5.21 -9.90 -2.57
N HIS A 244 -5.10 -11.17 -2.98
CA HIS A 244 -4.08 -12.10 -2.51
C HIS A 244 -2.78 -11.89 -3.29
N TYR A 245 -2.07 -10.80 -2.98
CA TYR A 245 -0.86 -10.44 -3.69
C TYR A 245 0.31 -11.33 -3.25
N THR A 246 0.99 -11.96 -4.21
CA THR A 246 2.13 -12.85 -3.98
C THR A 246 3.38 -12.36 -4.70
N GLY A 247 3.69 -11.08 -4.52
CA GLY A 247 4.92 -10.46 -5.03
C GLY A 247 6.18 -10.90 -4.29
N ALA A 248 7.30 -10.27 -4.64
CA ALA A 248 8.60 -10.56 -4.05
C ALA A 248 8.84 -9.83 -2.71
N GLU A 249 8.02 -8.83 -2.41
CA GLU A 249 8.10 -8.04 -1.19
C GLU A 249 7.71 -8.85 0.05
N GLU A 250 8.30 -8.53 1.21
CA GLU A 250 7.92 -9.18 2.46
C GLU A 250 6.47 -8.81 2.80
N VAL A 251 5.63 -9.81 3.07
CA VAL A 251 4.25 -9.61 3.49
C VAL A 251 4.21 -9.36 5.01
N THR A 252 3.70 -8.19 5.41
CA THR A 252 3.48 -7.84 6.82
C THR A 252 2.08 -8.19 7.29
N LEU A 253 1.11 -8.26 6.37
CA LEU A 253 -0.24 -8.73 6.65
C LEU A 253 -0.81 -9.44 5.43
N SER A 254 -1.27 -10.67 5.61
CA SER A 254 -2.06 -11.38 4.59
C SER A 254 -3.50 -11.47 5.09
N ASP A 255 -4.27 -10.41 4.90
CA ASP A 255 -5.71 -10.42 5.15
C ASP A 255 -6.45 -11.16 4.03
N LYS A 256 -7.72 -11.48 4.29
CA LYS A 256 -8.59 -12.13 3.32
C LYS A 256 -8.84 -11.27 2.07
N TRP A 257 -8.93 -9.94 2.22
CA TRP A 257 -9.33 -9.02 1.17
C TRP A 257 -8.17 -8.22 0.58
N HIS A 258 -7.08 -8.09 1.32
CA HIS A 258 -5.91 -7.33 0.93
C HIS A 258 -4.63 -7.91 1.53
N THR A 259 -3.50 -7.51 0.97
CA THR A 259 -2.16 -7.84 1.46
C THR A 259 -1.44 -6.55 1.79
N GLU A 260 -0.77 -6.45 2.93
CA GLU A 260 0.18 -5.39 3.20
C GLU A 260 1.60 -5.90 2.99
N ILE A 261 2.40 -5.12 2.28
CA ILE A 261 3.78 -5.47 1.94
C ILE A 261 4.75 -4.39 2.40
N ASN A 262 5.94 -4.84 2.76
CA ASN A 262 7.04 -4.02 3.22
C ASN A 262 7.96 -3.65 2.06
N LEU A 263 8.04 -2.35 1.80
CA LEU A 263 8.81 -1.73 0.72
C LEU A 263 10.13 -1.15 1.20
N LEU A 264 10.43 -1.21 2.51
CA LEU A 264 11.57 -0.53 3.14
C LEU A 264 12.92 -0.83 2.48
N LYS A 265 13.07 -2.03 1.92
CA LYS A 265 14.28 -2.46 1.18
C LYS A 265 14.63 -1.52 0.01
N GLY A 266 13.64 -0.87 -0.61
CA GLY A 266 13.85 0.09 -1.70
C GLY A 266 14.44 1.42 -1.23
N TYR A 267 14.37 1.72 0.07
CA TYR A 267 14.72 3.04 0.62
C TYR A 267 15.98 3.00 1.47
N THR A 268 16.22 1.93 2.25
CA THR A 268 17.32 1.92 3.21
C THR A 268 17.87 0.52 3.47
N SER A 269 18.96 0.46 4.23
CA SER A 269 19.45 -0.82 4.75
C SER A 269 18.47 -1.39 5.75
N ILE A 270 18.19 -2.68 5.59
CA ILE A 270 17.23 -3.41 6.39
C ILE A 270 17.90 -4.46 7.27
N LYS A 271 17.24 -4.80 8.37
CA LYS A 271 17.60 -5.91 9.25
C LYS A 271 16.35 -6.71 9.57
N LYS A 272 16.47 -8.05 9.58
CA LYS A 272 15.39 -8.92 10.03
C LYS A 272 15.53 -9.17 11.52
N ILE A 273 14.52 -8.79 12.30
CA ILE A 273 14.42 -9.09 13.72
C ILE A 273 13.46 -10.27 13.92
N THR A 274 13.82 -11.23 14.77
CA THR A 274 12.93 -12.33 15.16
C THR A 274 12.56 -12.23 16.63
N VAL A 275 11.27 -12.23 16.92
CA VAL A 275 10.71 -12.16 18.26
C VAL A 275 10.15 -13.53 18.62
N LYS A 276 10.58 -14.09 19.75
CA LYS A 276 9.99 -15.29 20.34
C LYS A 276 9.16 -14.95 21.55
N VAL A 277 7.88 -15.29 21.50
CA VAL A 277 6.96 -15.13 22.62
C VAL A 277 6.91 -16.44 23.41
N VAL A 278 7.13 -16.35 24.72
CA VAL A 278 7.03 -17.47 25.65
C VAL A 278 6.12 -17.16 26.83
N ASP A 279 5.58 -18.20 27.47
CA ASP A 279 4.87 -18.07 28.74
C ASP A 279 5.85 -18.03 29.95
N THR A 280 5.30 -17.97 31.15
CA THR A 280 6.04 -17.90 32.42
C THR A 280 6.92 -19.13 32.70
N VAL A 281 6.67 -20.26 32.05
CA VAL A 281 7.50 -21.47 32.15
C VAL A 281 8.47 -21.63 30.97
N GLY A 282 8.54 -20.62 30.08
CA GLY A 282 9.43 -20.59 28.94
C GLY A 282 8.96 -21.39 27.73
N LYS A 283 7.70 -21.84 27.71
CA LYS A 283 7.11 -22.56 26.57
C LYS A 283 6.71 -21.55 25.49
N ALA A 284 6.97 -21.91 24.23
CA ALA A 284 6.57 -21.12 23.07
C ALA A 284 5.05 -20.90 23.02
N VAL A 285 4.65 -19.67 22.72
CA VAL A 285 3.23 -19.29 22.58
C VAL A 285 2.92 -19.07 21.11
N GLU A 286 2.25 -20.03 20.48
CA GLU A 286 1.73 -19.90 19.12
C GLU A 286 0.54 -18.91 19.07
N LYS A 287 0.38 -18.21 17.95
CA LYS A 287 -0.75 -17.27 17.71
C LYS A 287 -0.84 -16.10 18.70
N ALA A 288 0.24 -15.77 19.40
CA ALA A 288 0.36 -14.48 20.07
C ALA A 288 0.53 -13.35 19.04
N ASN A 289 -0.09 -12.21 19.30
CA ASN A 289 0.15 -10.97 18.56
C ASN A 289 1.47 -10.35 19.02
N VAL A 290 2.27 -9.86 18.07
CA VAL A 290 3.49 -9.11 18.31
C VAL A 290 3.35 -7.76 17.63
N TYR A 291 3.35 -6.70 18.43
CA TYR A 291 3.29 -5.33 17.97
C TYR A 291 4.70 -4.76 17.96
N PHE A 292 5.09 -4.18 16.82
CA PHE A 292 6.34 -3.45 16.65
C PHE A 292 5.99 -1.97 16.65
N GLU A 293 6.46 -1.22 17.64
CA GLU A 293 5.92 0.10 17.96
C GLU A 293 6.99 1.19 17.93
N LEU A 294 6.58 2.38 17.47
CA LEU A 294 7.36 3.60 17.52
C LEU A 294 6.69 4.63 18.42
N TYR A 295 7.50 5.37 19.16
CA TYR A 295 7.03 6.55 19.86
C TYR A 295 6.81 7.68 18.85
N ASN A 296 5.58 8.18 18.77
CA ASN A 296 5.21 9.29 17.90
C ASN A 296 3.90 9.92 18.39
N THR A 297 3.81 11.25 18.42
CA THR A 297 2.62 11.99 18.87
C THR A 297 2.19 11.59 20.29
N ALA A 298 3.16 11.49 21.20
CA ALA A 298 2.98 11.14 22.62
C ALA A 298 2.37 9.75 22.91
N GLU A 299 2.45 8.82 21.96
CA GLU A 299 2.04 7.42 22.15
C GLU A 299 3.03 6.46 21.48
N PHE A 300 3.01 5.19 21.90
CA PHE A 300 3.59 4.10 21.13
C PHE A 300 2.55 3.60 20.13
N PHE A 301 2.88 3.72 18.84
CA PHE A 301 1.99 3.32 17.75
C PHE A 301 2.55 2.10 17.01
N PRO A 302 1.74 1.05 16.78
CA PRO A 302 2.18 -0.13 16.06
C PRO A 302 2.39 0.16 14.57
N ILE A 303 3.64 0.07 14.11
CA ILE A 303 3.97 0.14 12.69
C ILE A 303 3.73 -1.22 11.99
N ALA A 304 3.79 -2.32 12.73
CA ALA A 304 3.45 -3.65 12.25
C ALA A 304 2.84 -4.49 13.37
N LYS A 305 1.89 -5.35 13.01
CA LYS A 305 1.28 -6.36 13.89
C LYS A 305 1.42 -7.73 13.22
N LEU A 306 2.20 -8.60 13.83
CA LEU A 306 2.43 -9.96 13.34
C LEU A 306 1.89 -10.99 14.33
N THR A 307 1.70 -12.23 13.83
CA THR A 307 1.24 -13.36 14.64
C THR A 307 2.33 -14.42 14.67
N THR A 308 2.60 -14.96 15.86
CA THR A 308 3.61 -16.00 16.04
C THR A 308 3.21 -17.35 15.44
N ASP A 309 4.21 -18.05 14.90
CA ASP A 309 4.10 -19.42 14.36
C ASP A 309 4.00 -20.50 15.47
N CYS A 310 4.01 -21.78 15.08
CA CYS A 310 3.97 -22.90 16.02
C CYS A 310 5.20 -23.01 16.95
N ARG A 311 6.28 -22.27 16.68
CA ARG A 311 7.48 -22.16 17.51
C ARG A 311 7.45 -20.92 18.41
N GLY A 312 6.34 -20.16 18.36
CA GLY A 312 6.17 -18.91 19.09
C GLY A 312 6.96 -17.76 18.48
N GLU A 313 7.32 -17.83 17.19
CA GLU A 313 8.19 -16.84 16.53
C GLU A 313 7.43 -15.98 15.54
N ALA A 314 7.73 -14.68 15.52
CA ALA A 314 7.32 -13.73 14.48
C ALA A 314 8.54 -12.90 14.05
N SER A 315 8.67 -12.60 12.76
CA SER A 315 9.80 -11.82 12.24
C SER A 315 9.35 -10.66 11.39
N LEU A 316 10.04 -9.52 11.54
CA LEU A 316 9.84 -8.31 10.74
C LEU A 316 11.16 -7.88 10.12
N THR A 317 11.15 -7.47 8.86
CA THR A 317 12.27 -6.72 8.27
C THR A 317 12.08 -5.23 8.53
N THR A 318 13.01 -4.58 9.23
CA THR A 318 12.86 -3.19 9.68
C THR A 318 14.18 -2.41 9.61
N GLY A 319 14.14 -1.12 9.97
CA GLY A 319 15.30 -0.24 10.04
C GLY A 319 16.15 -0.49 11.30
N PHE A 320 17.27 0.24 11.41
CA PHE A 320 18.28 0.04 12.46
C PHE A 320 18.03 0.82 13.77
N GLY A 321 16.84 1.40 13.94
CA GLY A 321 16.46 2.19 15.12
C GLY A 321 15.98 1.36 16.31
N ASP A 322 15.44 2.04 17.31
CA ASP A 322 14.81 1.45 18.48
C ASP A 322 13.32 1.16 18.18
N LEU A 323 12.82 0.03 18.71
CA LEU A 323 11.40 -0.32 18.73
C LEU A 323 11.00 -0.68 20.16
N LEU A 324 9.78 -0.33 20.56
CA LEU A 324 9.11 -1.03 21.65
C LEU A 324 8.39 -2.23 21.03
N ILE A 325 8.68 -3.43 21.52
CA ILE A 325 8.06 -4.65 21.02
C ILE A 325 7.17 -5.23 22.11
N HIS A 326 5.89 -5.37 21.81
CA HIS A 326 4.88 -5.85 22.75
C HIS A 326 4.30 -7.18 22.26
N GLY A 327 4.41 -8.22 23.08
CA GLY A 327 3.76 -9.52 22.87
C GLY A 327 2.46 -9.63 23.67
N PHE A 328 1.38 -10.07 23.02
CA PHE A 328 0.06 -10.17 23.65
C PHE A 328 -0.70 -11.42 23.18
N LYS A 329 -1.27 -12.16 24.13
CA LYS A 329 -2.25 -13.22 23.84
C LYS A 329 -3.24 -13.38 24.99
N ASP A 330 -4.52 -13.37 24.65
CA ASP A 330 -5.65 -13.47 25.59
C ASP A 330 -5.60 -12.34 26.64
N GLU A 331 -5.08 -12.60 27.84
CA GLU A 331 -4.87 -11.60 28.89
C GLU A 331 -3.39 -11.52 29.34
N CYS A 332 -2.52 -12.28 28.67
CA CYS A 332 -1.09 -12.30 28.94
C CYS A 332 -0.37 -11.30 28.04
N TRP A 333 0.49 -10.49 28.64
CA TRP A 333 1.27 -9.49 27.91
C TRP A 333 2.69 -9.36 28.46
N GLY A 334 3.54 -8.72 27.67
CA GLY A 334 4.92 -8.37 28.02
C GLY A 334 5.55 -7.54 26.91
N GLU A 335 6.50 -6.68 27.26
CA GLU A 335 7.12 -5.75 26.34
C GLU A 335 8.63 -5.65 26.57
N GLU A 336 9.36 -5.30 25.53
CA GLU A 336 10.79 -5.05 25.58
C GLU A 336 11.14 -3.88 24.66
N LYS A 337 11.95 -2.93 25.14
CA LYS A 337 12.54 -1.89 24.31
C LYS A 337 13.82 -2.44 23.67
N VAL A 338 13.86 -2.45 22.34
CA VAL A 338 14.90 -3.13 21.57
C VAL A 338 15.59 -2.16 20.63
N ARG A 339 16.92 -2.06 20.74
CA ARG A 339 17.75 -1.46 19.69
C ARG A 339 18.02 -2.49 18.60
N ILE A 340 17.40 -2.32 17.44
CA ILE A 340 17.46 -3.32 16.37
C ILE A 340 18.88 -3.51 15.85
N SER A 341 19.71 -2.47 15.87
CA SER A 341 21.13 -2.57 15.49
C SER A 341 21.90 -3.68 16.23
N ASP A 342 21.58 -3.92 17.50
CA ASP A 342 22.42 -4.72 18.40
C ASP A 342 22.00 -6.20 18.48
N VAL A 343 20.78 -6.53 18.03
CA VAL A 343 20.20 -7.88 18.20
C VAL A 343 19.54 -8.39 16.92
N ASP A 344 19.61 -9.70 16.71
CA ASP A 344 18.85 -10.41 15.64
C ASP A 344 17.63 -11.15 16.19
N TYR A 345 17.57 -11.28 17.52
CA TYR A 345 16.61 -12.12 18.22
C TYR A 345 16.22 -11.50 19.56
N VAL A 346 14.92 -11.49 19.86
CA VAL A 346 14.35 -10.96 21.11
C VAL A 346 13.41 -12.00 21.70
N LYS A 347 13.50 -12.24 23.00
CA LYS A 347 12.57 -13.09 23.73
C LYS A 347 11.65 -12.23 24.58
N ILE A 348 10.35 -12.32 24.34
CA ILE A 348 9.32 -11.66 25.16
C ILE A 348 8.61 -12.71 25.99
N SER A 349 8.62 -12.55 27.31
CA SER A 349 7.88 -13.42 28.21
C SER A 349 6.56 -12.76 28.58
N ILE A 350 5.43 -13.43 28.32
CA ILE A 350 4.10 -12.87 28.57
C ILE A 350 3.46 -13.49 29.82
N SER A 351 2.72 -12.67 30.57
CA SER A 351 1.99 -13.10 31.77
C SER A 351 0.81 -12.19 32.07
N GLN A 352 -0.12 -12.62 32.93
CA GLN A 352 -1.28 -11.82 33.38
C GLN A 352 -0.93 -10.83 34.51
N HIS A 353 0.26 -10.22 34.47
CA HIS A 353 0.63 -9.25 35.49
C HIS A 353 -0.09 -7.92 35.27
N VAL A 354 -0.45 -7.26 36.37
CA VAL A 354 -1.05 -5.92 36.32
C VAL A 354 0.08 -4.93 35.98
N PRO A 355 -0.09 -4.03 35.01
CA PRO A 355 0.88 -2.98 34.75
C PRO A 355 1.13 -2.17 36.02
N GLU A 356 2.39 -2.08 36.44
CA GLU A 356 2.75 -1.23 37.56
C GLU A 356 2.66 0.24 37.13
N THR A 357 2.04 1.09 37.96
CA THR A 357 2.11 2.54 37.75
C THR A 357 3.52 3.02 38.09
N LYS A 358 4.40 3.02 37.08
CA LYS A 358 5.78 3.50 37.18
C LYS A 358 6.02 4.63 36.18
N VAL A 359 7.00 5.47 36.50
CA VAL A 359 7.56 6.45 35.56
C VAL A 359 8.89 5.89 35.10
N GLU A 360 9.07 5.76 33.79
CA GLU A 360 10.32 5.33 33.18
C GLU A 360 10.86 6.42 32.28
N GLU A 361 12.19 6.51 32.22
CA GLU A 361 12.92 7.44 31.37
C GLU A 361 13.84 6.62 30.46
N PHE A 362 13.62 6.70 29.15
CA PHE A 362 14.49 6.08 28.16
C PHE A 362 14.40 6.83 26.83
N ASP A 363 15.47 6.77 26.06
CA ASP A 363 15.52 7.36 24.72
C ASP A 363 15.01 6.37 23.68
N MET A 364 14.31 6.87 22.66
CA MET A 364 14.00 6.13 21.44
C MET A 364 14.88 6.66 20.30
N ALA A 365 15.93 5.91 19.94
CA ALA A 365 16.84 6.34 18.89
C ALA A 365 16.33 5.93 17.49
N PRO A 366 16.14 6.86 16.55
CA PRO A 366 15.91 6.51 15.15
C PRO A 366 17.15 5.86 14.52
N PRO A 367 17.03 5.23 13.34
CA PRO A 367 18.19 4.87 12.55
C PRO A 367 19.13 6.09 12.35
N PRO A 368 20.46 5.87 12.35
CA PRO A 368 21.44 6.96 12.22
C PRO A 368 21.31 7.62 10.84
N GLU A 369 21.57 8.93 10.79
CA GLU A 369 21.70 9.65 9.54
C GLU A 369 22.86 9.10 8.70
N ARG A 370 22.67 9.07 7.38
CA ARG A 370 23.68 8.62 6.43
C ARG A 370 23.78 9.62 5.30
N ASN A 371 24.98 9.77 4.75
CA ASN A 371 25.17 10.57 3.55
C ASN A 371 24.42 9.90 2.39
N LEU A 372 23.54 10.66 1.74
CA LEU A 372 22.84 10.21 0.55
C LEU A 372 23.86 9.90 -0.57
N PRO A 373 23.62 8.87 -1.39
CA PRO A 373 24.32 8.74 -2.66
C PRO A 373 24.13 10.05 -3.45
N THR A 374 25.22 10.60 -3.99
CA THR A 374 25.16 11.84 -4.76
C THR A 374 24.39 11.56 -6.06
N VAL A 375 23.17 12.11 -6.19
CA VAL A 375 22.43 12.03 -7.45
C VAL A 375 23.01 13.08 -8.40
N SER A 376 23.62 12.63 -9.50
CA SER A 376 24.11 13.54 -10.53
C SER A 376 22.94 14.05 -11.37
N VAL A 377 22.71 15.35 -11.30
CA VAL A 377 21.80 16.07 -12.22
C VAL A 377 22.65 16.53 -13.42
N THR A 378 23.15 15.56 -14.17
CA THR A 378 23.63 15.79 -15.55
C THR A 378 22.60 15.32 -16.54
#